data_AF-A0A2V9Z8U3-F1
#
_entry.id   AF-A0A2V9Z8U3-F1
#
_cell.length_a   1.000
_cell.length_b   1.000
_cell.length_c   1.000
_cell.angle_alpha   90.00
_cell.angle_beta   90.00
_cell.angle_gamma   90.00
#
_symmetry.space_group_name_H-M   'P 1'
#
loop_
_entity.id
_entity.type
_entity.pdbx_description
1 polymer ?
#
loop_
_entity_poly.entity_id
_entity_poly.type
_entity_poly.pdbx_seq_one_letter_code
_entity_poly.pdbx_strand_id
1 'polypeptide(L)'
;ATDAVVTVPRAGDGWQPLCAVYRREFGPVAERALLQGRNKIDPLFADVETKSVEESVIVQRGFSVSMFRNLNTPQELEQAKRQRSQSLK
;
A
#
# COMPACT_ATOMS: atom_id res chain seq x y z
N ALA A 1 15.36 2.98 -15.23
CA ALA A 1 14.12 2.34 -14.74
C ALA A 1 14.51 1.14 -13.88
N THR A 2 13.65 0.68 -12.97
CA THR A 2 13.86 -0.55 -12.18
C THR A 2 13.31 -1.75 -12.95
N ASP A 3 13.73 -2.99 -12.65
CA ASP A 3 13.12 -4.20 -13.23
C ASP A 3 12.08 -4.86 -12.31
N ALA A 4 12.05 -4.47 -11.04
CA ALA A 4 11.03 -4.82 -10.06
C ALA A 4 9.59 -4.98 -10.63
N VAL A 5 9.07 -6.19 -10.41
CA VAL A 5 7.70 -6.61 -10.71
C VAL A 5 6.69 -5.91 -9.79
N VAL A 6 7.08 -5.67 -8.54
CA VAL A 6 6.29 -4.92 -7.56
C VAL A 6 7.10 -3.74 -7.04
N THR A 7 6.51 -2.55 -7.05
CA THR A 7 7.03 -1.39 -6.31
C THR A 7 5.97 -0.95 -5.30
N VAL A 8 6.26 -1.12 -4.02
CA VAL A 8 5.26 -0.99 -2.93
C VAL A 8 5.80 -0.10 -1.81
N PRO A 9 5.02 0.87 -1.30
CA PRO A 9 5.43 1.64 -0.15
C PRO A 9 5.50 0.80 1.12
N ARG A 10 6.46 1.12 1.98
CA ARG A 10 6.56 0.61 3.35
C ARG A 10 6.56 1.81 4.29
N ALA A 11 5.46 1.96 5.03
CA ALA A 11 5.23 3.12 5.89
C ALA A 11 4.29 2.76 7.04
N GLY A 12 4.50 3.40 8.20
CA GLY A 12 3.89 3.00 9.46
C GLY A 12 4.21 1.54 9.79
N ASP A 13 3.17 0.75 10.06
CA ASP A 13 3.32 -0.62 10.57
C ASP A 13 3.54 -1.69 9.49
N GLY A 14 3.65 -1.33 8.20
CA GLY A 14 3.89 -2.35 7.17
C GLY A 14 3.86 -1.91 5.72
N TRP A 15 3.67 -2.92 4.87
CA TRP A 15 3.48 -2.73 3.43
C TRP A 15 2.15 -2.03 3.15
N GLN A 16 2.14 -1.20 2.11
CA GLN A 16 0.95 -0.52 1.59
C GLN A 16 0.54 -1.11 0.24
N PRO A 17 0.10 -2.39 0.17
CA PRO A 17 -0.11 -3.12 -1.08
C PRO A 17 -1.26 -2.56 -1.93
N LEU A 18 -2.21 -1.86 -1.31
CA LEU A 18 -3.34 -1.22 -2.00
C LEU A 18 -2.97 0.14 -2.62
N CYS A 19 -1.74 0.61 -2.40
CA CYS A 19 -1.19 1.81 -2.99
C CYS A 19 0.20 1.50 -3.58
N ALA A 20 0.25 0.55 -4.50
CA ALA A 20 1.47 0.03 -5.09
C ALA A 20 1.37 -0.07 -6.62
N VAL A 21 2.54 -0.20 -7.26
CA VAL A 21 2.65 -0.45 -8.70
C VAL A 21 2.97 -1.92 -8.91
N TYR A 22 2.12 -2.58 -9.70
CA TYR A 22 2.27 -3.98 -10.09
C TYR A 22 2.47 -4.06 -11.60
N ARG A 23 3.48 -4.82 -12.04
CA ARG A 23 3.63 -5.18 -13.45
C ARG A 23 2.81 -6.41 -13.80
N ARG A 24 2.63 -6.66 -15.10
CA ARG A 24 1.81 -7.75 -15.63
C ARG A 24 2.31 -9.13 -15.17
N GLU A 25 3.61 -9.27 -14.97
CA GLU A 25 4.30 -10.45 -14.49
C GLU A 25 3.85 -10.88 -13.08
N PHE A 26 3.26 -9.98 -12.28
CA PHE A 26 2.68 -10.33 -10.98
C PHE A 26 1.37 -11.13 -11.11
N GLY A 27 0.65 -11.01 -12.22
CA GLY A 27 -0.66 -11.64 -12.43
C GLY A 27 -0.68 -13.14 -12.15
N PRO A 28 0.20 -13.96 -12.76
CA PRO A 28 0.28 -15.39 -12.49
C PRO A 28 0.61 -15.74 -11.04
N VAL A 29 1.37 -14.90 -10.32
CA VAL A 29 1.70 -15.12 -8.91
C VAL A 29 0.46 -14.91 -8.04
N ALA A 30 -0.27 -13.82 -8.27
CA ALA A 30 -1.53 -13.53 -7.58
C ALA A 30 -2.60 -14.59 -7.88
N GLU A 31 -2.76 -14.99 -9.14
CA GLU A 31 -3.73 -16.01 -9.55
C GLU A 31 -3.48 -17.36 -8.85
N ARG A 32 -2.22 -17.83 -8.83
CA ARG A 32 -1.88 -19.06 -8.11
C ARG A 32 -2.19 -18.97 -6.62
N ALA A 33 -1.95 -17.83 -5.98
CA ALA A 33 -2.28 -17.63 -4.58
C ALA A 33 -3.80 -17.70 -4.33
N LEU A 34 -4.59 -17.06 -5.19
CA LEU A 34 -6.06 -17.10 -5.12
C LEU A 34 -6.60 -18.52 -5.31
N LEU A 35 -6.10 -19.27 -6.28
CA LEU A 35 -6.49 -20.68 -6.51
C LEU A 35 -6.18 -21.59 -5.31
N GLN A 36 -5.19 -21.22 -4.50
CA GLN A 36 -4.80 -21.94 -3.28
C GLN A 36 -5.51 -21.40 -2.02
N GLY A 37 -6.43 -20.44 -2.15
CA GLY A 37 -7.10 -19.79 -1.02
C GLY A 37 -6.18 -18.90 -0.16
N ARG A 38 -4.98 -18.56 -0.66
CA ARG A 38 -4.03 -17.69 0.04
C ARG A 38 -4.33 -16.22 -0.26
N ASN A 39 -5.22 -15.64 0.54
CA ASN A 39 -5.71 -14.26 0.33
C ASN A 39 -4.82 -13.15 0.91
N LYS A 40 -3.66 -13.49 1.49
CA LYS A 40 -2.69 -12.50 1.96
C LYS A 40 -1.71 -12.16 0.84
N ILE A 41 -1.59 -10.89 0.50
CA ILE A 41 -0.73 -10.41 -0.59
C ILE A 41 0.73 -10.21 -0.17
N ASP A 42 0.97 -9.88 1.10
CA ASP A 42 2.29 -9.57 1.64
C ASP A 42 3.31 -10.72 1.51
N PRO A 43 2.97 -12.03 1.64
CA PRO A 43 3.92 -13.10 1.42
C PRO A 43 4.34 -13.24 -0.05
N LEU A 44 3.51 -12.78 -1.00
CA LEU A 44 3.78 -12.92 -2.43
C LEU A 44 4.92 -12.01 -2.91
N PHE A 45 5.28 -11.00 -2.12
CA PHE A 45 6.41 -10.13 -2.42
C PHE A 45 7.76 -10.83 -2.34
N ALA A 46 7.84 -11.95 -1.60
CA ALA A 46 9.03 -12.80 -1.56
C ALA A 46 9.21 -13.64 -2.83
N ASP A 47 8.14 -13.85 -3.61
CA ASP A 47 8.14 -14.70 -4.80
C ASP A 47 8.56 -13.93 -6.08
N VAL A 48 8.76 -12.61 -6.00
CA VAL A 48 9.06 -11.74 -7.14
C VAL A 48 10.06 -10.64 -6.77
N GLU A 49 10.70 -10.04 -7.78
CA GLU A 49 11.53 -8.86 -7.57
C GLU A 49 10.66 -7.69 -7.08
N THR A 50 10.78 -7.38 -5.78
CA THR A 50 10.02 -6.33 -5.12
C THR A 50 10.93 -5.20 -4.67
N LYS A 51 10.53 -3.97 -4.99
CA LYS A 51 11.20 -2.75 -4.51
C LYS A 51 10.31 -2.02 -3.51
N SER A 52 10.85 -1.72 -2.34
CA SER A 52 10.19 -0.89 -1.36
C SER A 52 10.39 0.60 -1.65
N VAL A 53 9.34 1.39 -1.39
CA VAL A 53 9.45 2.85 -1.23
C VAL A 53 9.35 3.13 0.26
N GLU A 54 10.49 3.33 0.90
CA GLU A 54 10.56 3.55 2.34
C GLU A 54 9.92 4.89 2.76
N GLU A 55 9.38 4.92 3.97
CA GLU A 55 8.72 6.09 4.54
C GLU A 55 9.56 7.38 4.45
N SER A 56 10.86 7.29 4.69
CA SER A 56 11.77 8.44 4.60
C SER A 56 11.76 9.08 3.20
N VAL A 57 11.67 8.26 2.14
CA VAL A 57 11.56 8.73 0.76
C VAL A 57 10.21 9.39 0.52
N ILE A 58 9.13 8.85 1.09
CA ILE A 58 7.77 9.40 0.97
C ILE A 58 7.70 10.79 1.60
N VAL A 59 8.21 10.91 2.83
CA VAL A 59 8.26 12.19 3.56
C VAL A 59 9.19 13.19 2.87
N GLN A 60 10.37 12.76 2.41
CA GLN A 60 11.30 13.63 1.67
C GLN A 60 10.68 14.20 0.39
N ARG A 61 9.75 13.47 -0.23
CA ARG A 61 9.02 13.91 -1.43
C ARG A 61 7.81 14.81 -1.10
N GLY A 62 7.60 15.15 0.17
CA GLY A 62 6.53 16.05 0.62
C GLY A 62 5.19 15.36 0.84
N PHE A 63 5.14 14.03 0.83
CA PHE A 63 3.91 13.29 1.08
C PHE A 63 3.77 12.97 2.57
N SER A 64 2.55 13.13 3.08
CA SER A 64 2.20 12.68 4.43
C SER A 64 1.91 11.19 4.43
N VAL A 65 2.49 10.46 5.38
CA VAL A 65 2.21 9.02 5.61
C VAL A 65 0.72 8.76 5.89
N SER A 66 0.00 9.77 6.41
CA SER A 66 -1.44 9.68 6.63
C SER A 66 -2.25 9.44 5.34
N MET A 67 -1.67 9.64 4.16
CA MET A 67 -2.29 9.32 2.87
C MET A 67 -2.62 7.82 2.71
N PHE A 68 -1.94 6.94 3.45
CA PHE A 68 -2.21 5.51 3.45
C PHE A 68 -3.31 5.07 4.42
N ARG A 69 -3.90 6.00 5.17
CA ARG A 69 -4.97 5.69 6.11
C ARG A 69 -6.23 5.23 5.36
N ASN A 70 -6.52 3.93 5.44
CA ASN A 70 -7.80 3.38 4.99
C ASN A 70 -8.92 3.72 5.98
N LEU A 71 -10.13 3.93 5.45
CA LEU A 71 -11.35 4.12 6.22
C LEU A 71 -12.23 2.88 6.01
N ASN A 72 -12.13 1.92 6.92
CA ASN A 72 -12.81 0.63 6.82
C ASN A 72 -14.15 0.63 7.58
N THR A 73 -14.34 1.55 8.52
CA THR A 73 -15.51 1.65 9.39
C THR A 73 -16.23 2.99 9.26
N PRO A 74 -17.56 3.03 9.51
CA PRO A 74 -18.30 4.29 9.57
C PRO A 74 -17.73 5.29 10.60
N GLN A 75 -17.22 4.79 11.73
CA GLN A 75 -16.62 5.60 12.79
C GLN A 75 -15.35 6.30 12.32
N GLU A 76 -14.49 5.60 11.58
CA GLU A 76 -13.28 6.19 10.98
C GLU A 76 -13.64 7.28 9.96
N LEU A 77 -14.70 7.07 9.16
CA LEU A 77 -15.21 8.07 8.24
C LEU A 77 -15.70 9.33 8.96
N GLU A 78 -16.49 9.18 10.02
CA GLU A 78 -16.95 10.32 10.83
C GLU A 78 -15.79 11.07 11.50
N GLN A 79 -14.77 10.36 11.96
CA GLN A 79 -13.55 10.99 12.49
C GLN A 79 -12.81 11.78 11.40
N ALA A 80 -12.63 11.20 10.21
CA ALA A 80 -11.97 11.86 9.08
C ALA A 80 -12.72 13.13 8.64
N LYS A 81 -14.06 13.11 8.64
CA LYS A 81 -14.89 14.30 8.36
C LYS A 81 -14.64 15.42 9.37
N ARG A 82 -14.59 15.10 10.68
CA ARG A 82 -14.30 16.11 11.72
C ARG A 82 -12.91 16.72 11.56
N GLN A 83 -11.90 15.89 11.31
CA GLN A 83 -10.51 16.33 11.09
C GLN A 83 -10.40 17.26 9.87
N ARG A 84 -11.05 16.90 8.75
CA ARG A 84 -11.07 17.74 7.55
C ARG A 84 -11.71 19.10 7.82
N SER A 85 -12.83 19.15 8.53
CA SER A 85 -13.51 20.41 8.87
C SER A 85 -12.71 21.30 9.83
N GLN A 86 -11.82 20.73 10.64
CA GLN A 86 -10.91 21.48 11.51
C GLN A 86 -9.72 22.05 10.75
N SER A 87 -9.20 21.33 9.74
CA SER A 87 -8.07 21.78 8.93
C SER A 87 -8.41 22.89 7.92
N LEU A 88 -9.71 23.16 7.71
CA LEU A 88 -10.23 24.20 6.81
C LEU A 88 -10.61 25.50 7.54
N LYS A 89 -10.48 25.52 8.88
CA LYS A 89 -10.68 26.70 9.72
C LYS A 89 -9.34 27.30 10.08
#